data_AF-A0A6I1MV59-F1
#
_entry.id   AF-A0A6I1MV59-F1
#
_cell.length_a   1.000
_cell.length_b   1.000
_cell.length_c   1.000
_cell.angle_alpha   90.00
_cell.angle_beta   90.00
_cell.angle_gamma   90.00
#
_symmetry.space_group_name_H-M   'P 1'
#
loop_
_entity.id
_entity.type
_entity.pdbx_description
1 polymer ?
#
loop_
_entity_poly.entity_id
_entity_poly.type
_entity_poly.pdbx_seq_one_letter_code
_entity_poly.pdbx_strand_id
1 'polypeptide(L)'
;MKQSEVDQKLNRTAFADGPRLLADIGATHARFALQTAPGEFRAVRVLKCDDYADIVAMLRSYLADHADITLNHAALAVANPVSGDYIRMTNRDWEFSTDEVRRALGLHTLLVVNDFTALAMSLPGLKPADLMQVGGGKPALNSVIGVLGPGTGLGVSGVIPTVDGFVTLGSEGGHTNFAPADEREYSILQYAWQTWSHVSTERLISGPGMEIIYRAIAKRNGRQVRDLTSQEIMAGALTDKDPLCLEVLECFCAMLGGATANLAVTLGAFGGMFIGGGIVPRMGEWFAQSPFRSRFEAKGRFTSYLSEIPTYVITTPNPAFYGVATILSEHLRGRSGANTLMERVRHLQHELTPAEQRVAQLVLEQPRLVLNEPIADIARLAEVSQPTVIRFCRSLGFLGLADFKLKFASSLTGAIPVRHSQVRVSDSTHDLSAKVIDNTVSAILKFRDQLDVRSIDKAIALVAKAKRVEFYAMGNSRVVALDGQHKFFRFRIPTSAYGDSHLLNLAAELLKPGDVVIAISNSGKLPDLLEAVDVARAAGADVIAITASNSPLAKKASVCLAVDHSEDSTTFLSMISRILQLLLIDILSVGISLDAQQGKLVVEHKAKGEADGRRLLISHLDG
;
A
#
# COMPACT_ATOMS: atom_id res chain seq x y z
N MET A 1 -25.88 -8.54 24.90
CA MET A 1 -25.46 -9.29 23.70
C MET A 1 -23.96 -9.45 23.81
N LYS A 2 -23.45 -10.68 23.91
CA LYS A 2 -22.03 -10.92 24.27
C LYS A 2 -21.13 -10.55 23.08
N GLN A 3 -19.95 -9.97 23.33
CA GLN A 3 -18.94 -9.60 22.33
C GLN A 3 -18.71 -10.72 21.27
N SER A 4 -18.80 -11.99 21.69
CA SER A 4 -18.67 -13.17 20.83
C SER A 4 -19.74 -13.30 19.74
N GLU A 5 -20.97 -12.84 19.96
CA GLU A 5 -22.04 -12.85 18.94
C GLU A 5 -21.83 -11.75 17.89
N VAL A 6 -21.24 -10.62 18.30
CA VAL A 6 -20.91 -9.50 17.40
C VAL A 6 -19.73 -9.88 16.51
N ASP A 7 -18.69 -10.50 17.06
CA ASP A 7 -17.52 -10.99 16.32
C ASP A 7 -17.89 -12.12 15.34
N GLN A 8 -18.76 -13.06 15.74
CA GLN A 8 -19.28 -14.09 14.84
C GLN A 8 -20.11 -13.51 13.68
N LYS A 9 -20.90 -12.46 13.94
CA LYS A 9 -21.71 -11.79 12.91
C LYS A 9 -20.86 -10.97 11.95
N LEU A 10 -19.80 -10.30 12.44
CA LEU A 10 -18.78 -9.60 11.63
C LEU A 10 -17.98 -10.56 10.75
N ASN A 11 -17.62 -11.73 11.29
CA ASN A 11 -16.84 -12.76 10.60
C ASN A 11 -17.61 -13.43 9.44
N ARG A 12 -18.93 -13.61 9.56
CA ARG A 12 -19.77 -14.11 8.45
C ARG A 12 -19.92 -13.09 7.31
N THR A 13 -19.98 -11.79 7.62
CA THR A 13 -20.06 -10.74 6.60
C THR A 13 -18.75 -10.51 5.83
N ALA A 14 -17.60 -10.85 6.42
CA ALA A 14 -16.29 -10.64 5.79
C ALA A 14 -16.02 -11.57 4.58
N PHE A 15 -16.77 -12.66 4.43
CA PHE A 15 -16.65 -13.64 3.35
C PHE A 15 -17.95 -13.76 2.54
N ALA A 16 -18.82 -12.75 2.62
CA ALA A 16 -20.12 -12.75 1.94
C ALA A 16 -19.99 -12.73 0.41
N ASP A 17 -18.84 -12.30 -0.11
CA ASP A 17 -18.48 -12.27 -1.53
C ASP A 17 -17.67 -13.50 -1.98
N GLY A 18 -17.60 -14.55 -1.15
CA GLY A 18 -16.92 -15.81 -1.46
C GLY A 18 -15.61 -16.02 -0.70
N PRO A 19 -14.95 -17.18 -0.90
CA PRO A 19 -13.67 -17.46 -0.28
C PRO A 19 -12.56 -16.58 -0.86
N ARG A 20 -11.46 -16.48 -0.12
CA ARG A 20 -10.29 -15.69 -0.52
C ARG A 20 -9.12 -16.60 -0.88
N LEU A 21 -8.43 -16.32 -1.97
CA LEU A 21 -7.25 -17.08 -2.37
C LEU A 21 -6.03 -16.60 -1.60
N LEU A 22 -5.36 -17.50 -0.90
CA LEU A 22 -4.10 -17.23 -0.21
C LEU A 22 -2.98 -18.06 -0.83
N ALA A 23 -1.81 -17.46 -1.01
CA ALA A 23 -0.62 -18.22 -1.42
C ALA A 23 0.64 -17.80 -0.65
N ASP A 24 1.55 -18.75 -0.51
CA ASP A 24 2.92 -18.61 -0.02
C ASP A 24 3.87 -19.18 -1.09
N ILE A 25 4.51 -18.32 -1.85
CA ILE A 25 5.25 -18.65 -3.07
C ILE A 25 6.75 -18.44 -2.82
N GLY A 26 7.46 -19.56 -2.69
CA GLY A 26 8.91 -19.60 -2.64
C GLY A 26 9.56 -19.86 -4.00
N ALA A 27 10.88 -20.05 -4.00
CA ALA A 27 11.65 -20.33 -5.21
C ALA A 27 11.33 -21.69 -5.86
N THR A 28 11.10 -22.72 -5.04
CA THR A 28 10.92 -24.11 -5.49
C THR A 28 9.50 -24.62 -5.37
N HIS A 29 8.75 -24.14 -4.38
CA HIS A 29 7.40 -24.59 -4.10
C HIS A 29 6.50 -23.40 -3.77
N ALA A 30 5.24 -23.51 -4.18
CA ALA A 30 4.18 -22.59 -3.83
C ALA A 30 3.08 -23.35 -3.08
N ARG A 31 2.61 -22.79 -1.97
CA ARG A 31 1.50 -23.33 -1.19
C ARG A 31 0.29 -22.44 -1.39
N PHE A 32 -0.86 -23.06 -1.63
CA PHE A 32 -2.13 -22.38 -1.83
C PHE A 32 -3.14 -22.84 -0.80
N ALA A 33 -4.09 -21.95 -0.49
CA ALA A 33 -5.27 -22.27 0.29
C ALA A 33 -6.44 -21.36 -0.10
N LEU A 34 -7.66 -21.85 0.08
CA LEU A 34 -8.87 -21.04 0.06
C LEU A 34 -9.29 -20.75 1.50
N GLN A 35 -9.39 -19.47 1.85
CA GLN A 35 -9.92 -19.05 3.14
C GLN A 35 -11.43 -18.90 3.06
N THR A 36 -12.17 -19.75 3.77
CA THR A 36 -13.65 -19.74 3.77
C THR A 36 -14.25 -18.99 4.96
N ALA A 37 -13.47 -18.81 6.02
CA ALA A 37 -13.82 -18.03 7.21
C ALA A 37 -12.52 -17.58 7.92
N PRO A 38 -12.58 -16.68 8.92
CA PRO A 38 -11.38 -16.29 9.67
C PRO A 38 -10.69 -17.51 10.30
N GLY A 39 -9.42 -17.70 9.95
CA GLY A 39 -8.63 -18.87 10.39
C GLY A 39 -9.04 -20.23 9.80
N GLU A 40 -10.04 -20.31 8.91
CA GLU A 40 -10.42 -21.54 8.23
C GLU A 40 -9.83 -21.60 6.82
N PHE A 41 -8.82 -22.47 6.64
CA PHE A 41 -8.16 -22.71 5.36
C PHE A 41 -8.57 -24.08 4.80
N ARG A 42 -9.02 -24.11 3.55
CA ARG A 42 -9.41 -25.32 2.81
C ARG A 42 -8.61 -25.46 1.54
N ALA A 43 -8.70 -26.64 0.93
CA ALA A 43 -8.05 -26.96 -0.34
C ALA A 43 -6.53 -26.69 -0.34
N VAL A 44 -5.86 -26.92 0.80
CA VAL A 44 -4.43 -26.66 0.91
C VAL A 44 -3.67 -27.55 -0.06
N ARG A 45 -2.92 -26.95 -0.98
CA ARG A 45 -2.13 -27.68 -1.99
C ARG A 45 -0.76 -27.07 -2.13
N VAL A 46 0.24 -27.93 -2.31
CA VAL A 46 1.61 -27.53 -2.64
C VAL A 46 1.87 -27.87 -4.10
N LEU A 47 2.30 -26.88 -4.87
CA LEU A 47 2.70 -27.01 -6.26
C LEU A 47 4.20 -26.78 -6.37
N LYS A 48 4.85 -27.53 -7.28
CA LYS A 48 6.27 -27.33 -7.60
C LYS A 48 6.37 -26.22 -8.64
N CYS A 49 7.13 -25.18 -8.35
CA CYS A 49 7.20 -24.01 -9.23
C CYS A 49 7.83 -24.35 -10.60
N ASP A 50 8.73 -25.33 -10.67
CA ASP A 50 9.37 -25.79 -11.93
C ASP A 50 8.39 -26.35 -12.96
N ASP A 51 7.19 -26.77 -12.53
CA ASP A 51 6.20 -27.37 -13.41
C ASP A 51 5.41 -26.30 -14.20
N TYR A 52 5.69 -25.01 -13.98
CA TYR A 52 4.96 -23.88 -14.56
C TYR A 52 5.89 -22.83 -15.17
N ALA A 53 5.48 -22.31 -16.34
CA ALA A 53 6.24 -21.28 -17.05
C ALA A 53 6.21 -19.92 -16.32
N ASP A 54 5.08 -19.57 -15.72
CA ASP A 54 4.86 -18.29 -15.03
C ASP A 54 3.87 -18.43 -13.86
N ILE A 55 3.74 -17.35 -13.08
CA ILE A 55 2.86 -17.29 -11.91
C ILE A 55 1.37 -17.42 -12.27
N VAL A 56 0.94 -16.92 -13.44
CA VAL A 56 -0.46 -16.95 -13.88
C VAL A 56 -0.86 -18.38 -14.23
N ALA A 57 -0.01 -19.11 -14.94
CA ALA A 57 -0.19 -20.52 -15.27
C ALA A 57 -0.33 -21.38 -14.00
N MET A 58 0.52 -21.12 -13.00
CA MET A 58 0.44 -21.81 -11.70
C MET A 58 -0.87 -21.49 -10.96
N LEU A 59 -1.24 -20.20 -10.87
CA LEU A 59 -2.50 -19.78 -10.23
C LEU A 59 -3.71 -20.39 -10.91
N ARG A 60 -3.76 -20.39 -12.25
CA ARG A 60 -4.84 -21.02 -13.01
C ARG A 60 -4.89 -22.53 -12.81
N SER A 61 -3.74 -23.19 -12.73
CA SER A 61 -3.69 -24.62 -12.46
C SER A 61 -4.27 -24.99 -11.08
N TYR A 62 -4.01 -24.18 -10.05
CA TYR A 62 -4.63 -24.38 -8.75
C TYR A 62 -6.15 -24.12 -8.80
N LEU A 63 -6.57 -23.07 -9.51
CA LEU A 63 -7.98 -22.68 -9.60
C LEU A 63 -8.82 -23.57 -10.51
N ALA A 64 -8.22 -24.36 -11.40
CA ALA A 64 -8.94 -25.28 -12.28
C ALA A 64 -9.78 -26.30 -11.49
N ASP A 65 -9.29 -26.74 -10.32
CA ASP A 65 -10.01 -27.68 -9.44
C ASP A 65 -11.12 -26.98 -8.61
N HIS A 66 -11.29 -25.67 -8.78
CA HIS A 66 -12.19 -24.81 -8.02
C HIS A 66 -13.01 -23.88 -8.93
N ALA A 67 -13.25 -24.28 -10.18
CA ALA A 67 -13.94 -23.46 -11.19
C ALA A 67 -15.37 -23.03 -10.77
N ASP A 68 -15.99 -23.78 -9.86
CA ASP A 68 -17.35 -23.51 -9.35
C ASP A 68 -17.39 -22.37 -8.32
N ILE A 69 -16.23 -21.86 -7.90
CA ILE A 69 -16.09 -20.88 -6.83
C ILE A 69 -15.77 -19.50 -7.43
N THR A 70 -16.61 -18.51 -7.12
CA THR A 70 -16.30 -17.11 -7.43
C THR A 70 -15.26 -16.57 -6.44
N LEU A 71 -14.12 -16.13 -6.96
CA LEU A 71 -13.05 -15.50 -6.19
C LEU A 71 -12.94 -14.02 -6.53
N ASN A 72 -13.13 -13.16 -5.54
CA ASN A 72 -12.99 -11.71 -5.70
C ASN A 72 -11.66 -11.18 -5.15
N HIS A 73 -11.07 -11.90 -4.21
CA HIS A 73 -9.97 -11.40 -3.39
C HIS A 73 -8.86 -12.43 -3.23
N ALA A 74 -7.63 -11.98 -3.41
CA ALA A 74 -6.45 -12.81 -3.19
C ALA A 74 -5.33 -12.03 -2.49
N ALA A 75 -4.51 -12.75 -1.71
CA ALA A 75 -3.27 -12.24 -1.15
C ALA A 75 -2.17 -13.29 -1.25
N LEU A 76 -1.02 -12.88 -1.79
CA LEU A 76 0.12 -13.75 -2.06
C LEU A 76 1.34 -13.24 -1.28
N ALA A 77 1.94 -14.13 -0.51
CA ALA A 77 3.29 -13.96 0.01
C ALA A 77 4.28 -14.46 -1.05
N VAL A 78 5.30 -13.66 -1.36
CA VAL A 78 6.38 -14.04 -2.29
C VAL A 78 7.73 -13.86 -1.61
N ALA A 79 8.63 -14.81 -1.82
CA ALA A 79 10.01 -14.76 -1.33
C ALA A 79 10.87 -13.77 -2.14
N ASN A 80 10.49 -12.49 -2.12
CA ASN A 80 11.11 -11.40 -2.86
C ASN A 80 10.85 -10.04 -2.20
N PRO A 81 11.72 -9.04 -2.40
CA PRO A 81 11.35 -7.65 -2.18
C PRO A 81 10.15 -7.28 -3.05
N VAL A 82 9.15 -6.61 -2.48
CA VAL A 82 7.98 -6.13 -3.22
C VAL A 82 7.97 -4.60 -3.17
N SER A 83 8.17 -3.96 -4.32
CA SER A 83 8.12 -2.51 -4.45
C SER A 83 7.42 -2.14 -5.76
N GLY A 84 6.27 -1.48 -5.64
CA GLY A 84 5.44 -1.14 -6.79
C GLY A 84 4.70 -2.33 -7.40
N ASP A 85 4.29 -2.16 -8.65
CA ASP A 85 3.45 -3.13 -9.37
C ASP A 85 4.25 -4.31 -9.96
N TYR A 86 5.47 -4.03 -10.45
CA TYR A 86 6.32 -5.01 -11.14
C TYR A 86 7.23 -5.76 -10.17
N ILE A 87 7.19 -7.09 -10.21
CA ILE A 87 7.95 -7.98 -9.34
C ILE A 87 8.84 -8.87 -10.20
N ARG A 88 10.15 -8.89 -9.87
CA ARG A 88 11.14 -9.82 -10.43
C ARG A 88 11.70 -10.67 -9.30
N MET A 89 11.51 -11.98 -9.37
CA MET A 89 11.94 -12.89 -8.30
C MET A 89 13.47 -13.04 -8.26
N THR A 90 14.08 -12.99 -7.08
CA THR A 90 15.54 -13.10 -6.89
C THR A 90 16.06 -14.52 -7.17
N ASN A 91 15.27 -15.54 -6.85
CA ASN A 91 15.68 -16.95 -6.85
C ASN A 91 14.95 -17.79 -7.93
N ARG A 92 14.32 -17.13 -8.92
CA ARG A 92 13.63 -17.76 -10.05
C ARG A 92 13.41 -16.74 -11.17
N ASP A 93 13.36 -17.20 -12.42
CA ASP A 93 13.19 -16.36 -13.61
C ASP A 93 11.75 -15.87 -13.86
N TRP A 94 10.93 -15.75 -12.82
CA TRP A 94 9.56 -15.22 -12.93
C TRP A 94 9.55 -13.71 -12.72
N GLU A 95 8.91 -13.01 -13.65
CA GLU A 95 8.67 -11.57 -13.59
C GLU A 95 7.21 -11.29 -13.95
N PHE A 96 6.53 -10.40 -13.23
CA PHE A 96 5.12 -10.12 -13.46
C PHE A 96 4.69 -8.75 -12.90
N SER A 97 3.65 -8.17 -13.51
CA SER A 97 2.86 -7.07 -12.94
C SER A 97 1.76 -7.62 -12.04
N THR A 98 1.62 -7.05 -10.85
CA THR A 98 0.56 -7.41 -9.90
C THR A 98 -0.82 -7.11 -10.49
N ASP A 99 -1.00 -5.96 -11.16
CA ASP A 99 -2.26 -5.61 -11.80
C ASP A 99 -2.60 -6.49 -13.01
N GLU A 100 -1.61 -6.94 -13.77
CA GLU A 100 -1.82 -7.91 -14.86
C GLU A 100 -2.29 -9.26 -14.33
N VAL A 101 -1.67 -9.78 -13.27
CA VAL A 101 -2.13 -11.02 -12.61
C VAL A 101 -3.55 -10.85 -12.07
N ARG A 102 -3.85 -9.70 -11.44
CA ARG A 102 -5.19 -9.38 -10.93
C ARG A 102 -6.24 -9.43 -12.05
N ARG A 103 -5.97 -8.76 -13.18
CA ARG A 103 -6.86 -8.75 -14.36
C ARG A 103 -6.99 -10.14 -14.98
N ALA A 104 -5.89 -10.87 -15.14
CA ALA A 104 -5.87 -12.19 -15.75
C ALA A 104 -6.67 -13.25 -14.98
N LEU A 105 -6.86 -13.04 -13.67
CA LEU A 105 -7.65 -13.90 -12.78
C LEU A 105 -9.05 -13.33 -12.46
N GLY A 106 -9.40 -12.14 -12.98
CA GLY A 106 -10.70 -11.51 -12.71
C GLY A 106 -10.91 -11.04 -11.28
N LEU A 107 -9.83 -10.79 -10.53
CA LEU A 107 -9.90 -10.41 -9.12
C LEU A 107 -10.23 -8.91 -8.95
N HIS A 108 -11.07 -8.58 -7.97
CA HIS A 108 -11.26 -7.20 -7.51
C HIS A 108 -10.04 -6.70 -6.73
N THR A 109 -9.45 -7.58 -5.91
CA THR A 109 -8.29 -7.27 -5.08
C THR A 109 -7.26 -8.37 -5.19
N LEU A 110 -6.03 -8.00 -5.50
CA LEU A 110 -4.85 -8.85 -5.38
C LEU A 110 -3.80 -8.07 -4.61
N LEU A 111 -3.37 -8.62 -3.47
CA LEU A 111 -2.24 -8.10 -2.71
C LEU A 111 -1.05 -9.04 -2.89
N VAL A 112 0.11 -8.48 -3.16
CA VAL A 112 1.36 -9.24 -3.16
C VAL A 112 2.27 -8.59 -2.12
N VAL A 113 2.81 -9.41 -1.23
CA VAL A 113 3.67 -8.96 -0.12
C VAL A 113 4.87 -9.87 0.00
N ASN A 114 5.93 -9.37 0.61
CA ASN A 114 7.05 -10.20 1.00
C ASN A 114 6.62 -11.29 2.01
N ASP A 115 7.21 -12.48 1.90
CA ASP A 115 6.93 -13.65 2.73
C ASP A 115 7.21 -13.43 4.23
N PHE A 116 8.28 -12.70 4.56
CA PHE A 116 8.58 -12.34 5.95
C PHE A 116 7.73 -11.20 6.46
N THR A 117 7.24 -10.31 5.60
CA THR A 117 6.17 -9.37 5.96
C THR A 117 4.89 -10.13 6.32
N ALA A 118 4.51 -11.14 5.54
CA ALA A 118 3.37 -12.00 5.87
C ALA A 118 3.61 -12.75 7.19
N LEU A 119 4.78 -13.38 7.37
CA LEU A 119 5.11 -14.06 8.60
C LEU A 119 5.03 -13.14 9.82
N ALA A 120 5.58 -11.93 9.73
CA ALA A 120 5.51 -10.93 10.80
C ALA A 120 4.06 -10.53 11.12
N MET A 121 3.22 -10.35 10.10
CA MET A 121 1.78 -10.06 10.30
C MET A 121 1.02 -11.20 10.98
N SER A 122 1.53 -12.43 10.96
CA SER A 122 0.89 -13.56 11.65
C SER A 122 1.13 -13.57 13.17
N LEU A 123 2.25 -12.98 13.63
CA LEU A 123 2.76 -13.17 14.99
C LEU A 123 1.77 -12.75 16.09
N PRO A 124 1.07 -11.59 15.99
CA PRO A 124 0.14 -11.18 17.04
C PRO A 124 -1.07 -12.10 17.21
N GLY A 125 -1.38 -12.92 16.18
CA GLY A 125 -2.47 -13.89 16.21
C GLY A 125 -2.08 -15.29 16.69
N LEU A 126 -0.79 -15.58 16.86
CA LEU A 126 -0.31 -16.90 17.28
C LEU A 126 -0.66 -17.18 18.75
N LYS A 127 -1.10 -18.40 19.01
CA LYS A 127 -1.44 -18.87 20.37
C LYS A 127 -0.23 -19.55 21.01
N PRO A 128 -0.24 -19.75 22.34
CA PRO A 128 0.83 -20.51 23.00
C PRO A 128 1.05 -21.91 22.42
N ALA A 129 0.02 -22.55 21.88
CA ALA A 129 0.14 -23.86 21.23
C ALA A 129 0.84 -23.83 19.85
N ASP A 130 0.94 -22.65 19.24
CA ASP A 130 1.62 -22.42 17.95
C ASP A 130 3.12 -22.14 18.11
N LEU A 131 3.61 -22.13 19.36
CA LEU A 131 4.94 -21.64 19.73
C LEU A 131 5.65 -22.62 20.67
N MET A 132 6.94 -22.85 20.43
CA MET A 132 7.84 -23.49 21.38
C MET A 132 8.80 -22.44 21.94
N GLN A 133 8.70 -22.14 23.24
CA GLN A 133 9.64 -21.20 23.87
C GLN A 133 11.02 -21.85 24.02
N VAL A 134 12.06 -21.10 23.68
CA VAL A 134 13.47 -21.48 23.87
C VAL A 134 14.09 -20.47 24.82
N GLY A 135 14.61 -20.92 25.96
CA GLY A 135 15.10 -20.03 27.01
C GLY A 135 14.00 -19.42 27.90
N GLY A 136 14.36 -18.37 28.64
CA GLY A 136 13.47 -17.69 29.60
C GLY A 136 12.75 -16.47 29.01
N GLY A 137 12.32 -15.57 29.90
CA GLY A 137 11.70 -14.30 29.55
C GLY A 137 10.17 -14.35 29.44
N LYS A 138 9.56 -13.16 29.43
CA LYS A 138 8.12 -12.96 29.18
C LYS A 138 7.96 -11.76 28.24
N PRO A 139 7.03 -11.83 27.27
CA PRO A 139 6.90 -10.77 26.29
C PRO A 139 6.34 -9.52 26.97
N ALA A 140 6.96 -8.37 26.70
CA ALA A 140 6.41 -7.08 27.10
C ALA A 140 5.20 -6.74 26.22
N LEU A 141 4.08 -6.35 26.85
CA LEU A 141 2.88 -5.94 26.14
C LEU A 141 3.15 -4.67 25.32
N ASN A 142 2.59 -4.59 24.11
CA ASN A 142 2.74 -3.44 23.21
C ASN A 142 4.20 -3.04 22.98
N SER A 143 5.07 -4.03 22.77
CA SER A 143 6.48 -3.84 22.45
C SER A 143 6.82 -4.41 21.07
N VAL A 144 7.98 -4.01 20.55
CA VAL A 144 8.47 -4.46 19.26
C VAL A 144 8.75 -5.96 19.30
N ILE A 145 8.37 -6.65 18.23
CA ILE A 145 8.65 -8.07 18.02
C ILE A 145 9.61 -8.18 16.84
N GLY A 146 10.64 -9.01 16.96
CA GLY A 146 11.52 -9.36 15.84
C GLY A 146 11.22 -10.76 15.32
N VAL A 147 11.39 -10.98 14.02
CA VAL A 147 11.34 -12.32 13.43
C VAL A 147 12.48 -12.53 12.46
N LEU A 148 13.08 -13.71 12.52
CA LEU A 148 13.99 -14.20 11.50
C LEU A 148 13.75 -15.69 11.26
N GLY A 149 14.11 -16.21 10.09
CA GLY A 149 13.81 -17.60 9.77
C GLY A 149 14.72 -18.16 8.70
N PRO A 150 15.60 -19.12 9.03
CA PRO A 150 16.41 -19.77 8.04
C PRO A 150 15.59 -20.78 7.22
N GLY A 151 15.73 -20.70 5.91
CA GLY A 151 15.12 -21.57 4.90
C GLY A 151 16.07 -21.74 3.72
N THR A 152 15.58 -21.54 2.49
CA THR A 152 16.46 -21.41 1.32
C THR A 152 17.36 -20.18 1.40
N GLY A 153 16.87 -19.12 2.05
CA GLY A 153 17.61 -17.92 2.46
C GLY A 153 17.42 -17.63 3.95
N LEU A 154 17.55 -16.37 4.34
CA LEU A 154 17.31 -15.88 5.69
C LEU A 154 16.46 -14.62 5.64
N GLY A 155 15.16 -14.77 5.85
CA GLY A 155 14.31 -13.59 5.97
C GLY A 155 14.36 -13.00 7.36
N VAL A 156 14.12 -11.70 7.42
CA VAL A 156 14.14 -10.88 8.63
C VAL A 156 13.02 -9.84 8.53
N SER A 157 12.27 -9.66 9.61
CA SER A 157 11.22 -8.64 9.69
C SER A 157 10.96 -8.27 11.16
N GLY A 158 10.11 -7.29 11.37
CA GLY A 158 9.68 -6.86 12.70
C GLY A 158 8.21 -6.46 12.73
N VAL A 159 7.64 -6.45 13.92
CA VAL A 159 6.30 -5.91 14.18
C VAL A 159 6.45 -4.77 15.17
N ILE A 160 5.97 -3.60 14.77
CA ILE A 160 5.98 -2.38 15.57
C ILE A 160 4.54 -2.13 16.05
N PRO A 161 4.30 -2.07 17.37
CA PRO A 161 2.98 -1.79 17.92
C PRO A 161 2.55 -0.34 17.60
N THR A 162 1.28 -0.14 17.33
CA THR A 162 0.64 1.17 17.15
C THR A 162 -0.58 1.30 18.06
N VAL A 163 -1.17 2.50 18.16
CA VAL A 163 -2.34 2.74 19.01
C VAL A 163 -3.52 1.84 18.62
N ASP A 164 -3.70 1.59 17.33
CA ASP A 164 -4.83 0.85 16.77
C ASP A 164 -4.47 -0.56 16.29
N GLY A 165 -3.26 -1.05 16.58
CA GLY A 165 -2.82 -2.38 16.17
C GLY A 165 -1.31 -2.50 16.04
N PHE A 166 -0.85 -2.89 14.85
CA PHE A 166 0.57 -3.09 14.56
C PHE A 166 0.88 -2.85 13.09
N VAL A 167 2.12 -2.48 12.82
CA VAL A 167 2.67 -2.38 11.46
C VAL A 167 3.87 -3.30 11.33
N THR A 168 4.11 -3.81 10.13
CA THR A 168 5.28 -4.64 9.85
C THR A 168 6.42 -3.81 9.27
N LEU A 169 7.62 -4.12 9.73
CA LEU A 169 8.87 -3.60 9.20
C LEU A 169 9.40 -4.58 8.16
N GLY A 170 9.09 -4.35 6.89
CA GLY A 170 9.73 -5.06 5.80
C GLY A 170 11.24 -4.78 5.81
N SER A 171 12.06 -5.82 5.72
CA SER A 171 13.52 -5.66 5.78
C SER A 171 14.26 -6.76 5.01
N GLU A 172 15.47 -6.43 4.58
CA GLU A 172 16.43 -7.36 3.96
C GLU A 172 17.56 -7.72 4.93
N GLY A 173 17.22 -7.85 6.22
CA GLY A 173 18.19 -8.01 7.31
C GLY A 173 19.11 -9.24 7.16
N GLY A 174 18.68 -10.26 6.41
CA GLY A 174 19.50 -11.43 6.11
C GLY A 174 20.73 -11.10 5.25
N HIS A 175 20.69 -10.01 4.48
CA HIS A 175 21.80 -9.57 3.63
C HIS A 175 22.83 -8.70 4.36
N THR A 176 22.68 -8.47 5.67
CA THR A 176 23.71 -7.79 6.48
C THR A 176 25.00 -8.63 6.55
N ASN A 177 26.14 -7.98 6.79
CA ASN A 177 27.43 -8.67 6.97
C ASN A 177 27.35 -9.72 8.09
N PHE A 178 27.91 -10.90 7.85
CA PHE A 178 28.09 -11.89 8.90
C PHE A 178 29.12 -11.41 9.94
N ALA A 179 28.79 -11.53 11.23
CA ALA A 179 29.65 -11.14 12.34
C ALA A 179 30.06 -12.38 13.16
N PRO A 180 31.28 -12.93 12.95
CA PRO A 180 31.74 -14.10 13.68
C PRO A 180 32.01 -13.74 15.14
N ALA A 181 31.64 -14.62 16.06
CA ALA A 181 31.79 -14.39 17.49
C ALA A 181 32.77 -15.35 18.19
N ASP A 182 33.47 -16.19 17.44
CA ASP A 182 34.64 -16.96 17.89
C ASP A 182 35.55 -17.37 16.72
N GLU A 183 36.69 -18.00 17.03
CA GLU A 183 37.66 -18.45 16.02
C GLU A 183 37.09 -19.50 15.06
N ARG A 184 36.12 -20.31 15.49
CA ARG A 184 35.48 -21.30 14.62
C ARG A 184 34.65 -20.61 13.56
N GLU A 185 33.78 -19.69 13.98
CA GLU A 185 32.99 -18.89 13.05
C GLU A 185 33.87 -18.03 12.13
N TYR A 186 34.99 -17.51 12.64
CA TYR A 186 35.98 -16.78 11.82
C TYR A 186 36.58 -17.67 10.73
N SER A 187 36.96 -18.91 11.04
CA SER A 187 37.49 -19.86 10.04
C SER A 187 36.47 -20.19 8.95
N ILE A 188 35.18 -20.26 9.30
CA ILE A 188 34.08 -20.47 8.36
C ILE A 188 33.91 -19.25 7.45
N LEU A 189 33.99 -18.04 8.01
CA LEU A 189 33.96 -16.80 7.25
C LEU A 189 35.15 -16.71 6.28
N GLN A 190 36.37 -17.04 6.73
CA GLN A 190 37.55 -17.12 5.86
C GLN A 190 37.39 -18.14 4.74
N TYR A 191 36.72 -19.26 5.01
CA TYR A 191 36.38 -20.23 3.98
C TYR A 191 35.42 -19.64 2.94
N ALA A 192 34.33 -18.98 3.40
CA ALA A 192 33.35 -18.38 2.50
C ALA A 192 33.93 -17.23 1.64
N TRP A 193 34.86 -16.44 2.19
CA TRP A 193 35.55 -15.36 1.46
C TRP A 193 36.44 -15.83 0.31
N GLN A 194 36.78 -17.12 0.23
CA GLN A 194 37.48 -17.67 -0.94
C GLN A 194 36.61 -17.64 -2.21
N THR A 195 35.29 -17.57 -2.05
CA THR A 195 34.32 -17.61 -3.15
C THR A 195 33.59 -16.28 -3.34
N TRP A 196 33.19 -15.60 -2.25
CA TRP A 196 32.39 -14.37 -2.31
C TRP A 196 33.08 -13.21 -1.61
N SER A 197 33.09 -12.04 -2.25
CA SER A 197 33.60 -10.80 -1.64
C SER A 197 32.72 -10.29 -0.50
N HIS A 198 31.41 -10.53 -0.57
CA HIS A 198 30.44 -10.23 0.47
C HIS A 198 29.83 -11.52 1.02
N VAL A 199 30.00 -11.74 2.32
CA VAL A 199 29.41 -12.88 3.05
C VAL A 199 28.35 -12.34 3.99
N SER A 200 27.10 -12.42 3.55
CA SER A 200 25.95 -12.04 4.36
C SER A 200 25.66 -13.07 5.45
N THR A 201 24.88 -12.66 6.45
CA THR A 201 24.34 -13.55 7.47
C THR A 201 23.55 -14.70 6.84
N GLU A 202 22.74 -14.43 5.81
CA GLU A 202 22.03 -15.43 5.02
C GLU A 202 22.95 -16.50 4.42
N ARG A 203 24.13 -16.10 3.95
CA ARG A 203 25.06 -17.00 3.26
C ARG A 203 25.47 -18.17 4.14
N LEU A 204 25.47 -18.00 5.46
CA LEU A 204 25.84 -19.03 6.43
C LEU A 204 24.62 -19.56 7.22
N ILE A 205 23.64 -18.70 7.50
CA ILE A 205 22.45 -19.05 8.29
C ILE A 205 21.26 -19.31 7.34
N SER A 206 21.42 -20.33 6.50
CA SER A 206 20.39 -20.86 5.58
C SER A 206 20.67 -22.34 5.31
N GLY A 207 19.80 -23.01 4.56
CA GLY A 207 20.01 -24.39 4.12
C GLY A 207 21.33 -24.54 3.34
N PRO A 208 21.53 -23.80 2.23
CA PRO A 208 22.81 -23.77 1.52
C PRO A 208 23.98 -23.33 2.40
N GLY A 209 23.74 -22.42 3.35
CA GLY A 209 24.75 -22.01 4.32
C GLY A 209 25.25 -23.14 5.23
N MET A 210 24.36 -24.05 5.63
CA MET A 210 24.73 -25.24 6.41
C MET A 210 25.71 -26.15 5.67
N GLU A 211 25.56 -26.26 4.34
CA GLU A 211 26.48 -27.03 3.49
C GLU A 211 27.86 -26.36 3.38
N ILE A 212 27.90 -25.02 3.39
CA ILE A 212 29.15 -24.24 3.47
C ILE A 212 29.83 -24.48 4.82
N ILE A 213 29.07 -24.42 5.92
CA ILE A 213 29.59 -24.70 7.28
C ILE A 213 30.18 -26.11 7.35
N TYR A 214 29.49 -27.11 6.80
CA TYR A 214 29.97 -28.50 6.75
C TYR A 214 31.33 -28.63 6.06
N ARG A 215 31.47 -28.08 4.86
CA ARG A 215 32.75 -28.11 4.12
C ARG A 215 33.85 -27.33 4.83
N ALA A 216 33.52 -26.18 5.41
CA ALA A 216 34.48 -25.34 6.13
C ALA A 216 35.04 -26.05 7.37
N ILE A 217 34.17 -26.66 8.19
CA ILE A 217 34.57 -27.41 9.38
C ILE A 217 35.35 -28.67 8.98
N ALA A 218 34.92 -29.40 7.95
CA ALA A 218 35.65 -30.56 7.45
C ALA A 218 37.08 -30.21 7.02
N LYS A 219 37.25 -29.11 6.27
CA LYS A 219 38.56 -28.59 5.85
C LYS A 219 39.40 -28.17 7.06
N ARG A 220 38.81 -27.47 8.03
CA ARG A 220 39.51 -27.09 9.28
C ARG A 220 40.01 -28.31 10.04
N ASN A 221 39.22 -29.38 10.09
CA ASN A 221 39.54 -30.63 10.78
C ASN A 221 40.47 -31.55 9.95
N GLY A 222 40.94 -31.11 8.78
CA GLY A 222 41.80 -31.90 7.91
C GLY A 222 41.14 -33.15 7.32
N ARG A 223 39.80 -33.19 7.30
CA ARG A 223 39.02 -34.36 6.85
C ARG A 223 38.52 -34.14 5.44
N GLN A 224 38.79 -35.11 4.55
CA GLN A 224 38.10 -35.16 3.26
C GLN A 224 36.70 -35.75 3.46
N VAL A 225 35.72 -35.10 2.86
CA VAL A 225 34.30 -35.46 2.97
C VAL A 225 33.65 -35.37 1.60
N ARG A 226 32.59 -36.18 1.38
CA ARG A 226 31.69 -35.98 0.24
C ARG A 226 30.80 -34.78 0.49
N ASP A 227 30.27 -34.16 -0.56
CA ASP A 227 29.23 -33.16 -0.40
C ASP A 227 27.96 -33.78 0.18
N LEU A 228 27.37 -33.08 1.15
CA LEU A 228 26.08 -33.39 1.76
C LEU A 228 25.14 -32.21 1.55
N THR A 229 23.87 -32.52 1.31
CA THR A 229 22.79 -31.54 1.35
C THR A 229 22.48 -31.14 2.80
N SER A 230 21.87 -29.97 2.99
CA SER A 230 21.36 -29.55 4.31
C SER A 230 20.43 -30.58 4.99
N GLN A 231 19.66 -31.35 4.21
CA GLN A 231 18.81 -32.42 4.74
C GLN A 231 19.63 -33.61 5.24
N GLU A 232 20.64 -34.04 4.49
CA GLU A 232 21.56 -35.11 4.91
C GLU A 232 22.38 -34.69 6.15
N ILE A 233 22.81 -33.43 6.25
CA ILE A 233 23.53 -32.93 7.42
C ILE A 233 22.64 -32.97 8.67
N MET A 234 21.39 -32.51 8.56
CA MET A 234 20.44 -32.58 9.69
C MET A 234 20.15 -34.04 10.09
N ALA A 235 19.94 -34.94 9.14
CA ALA A 235 19.73 -36.36 9.41
C ALA A 235 20.97 -36.99 10.07
N GLY A 236 22.16 -36.69 9.56
CA GLY A 236 23.43 -37.14 10.12
C GLY A 236 23.63 -36.70 11.56
N ALA A 237 23.24 -35.47 11.91
CA ALA A 237 23.34 -34.94 13.27
C ALA A 237 22.28 -35.52 14.23
N LEU A 238 21.01 -35.55 13.79
CA LEU A 238 19.89 -35.85 14.67
C LEU A 238 19.61 -37.35 14.78
N THR A 239 19.79 -38.11 13.71
CA THR A 239 19.52 -39.55 13.62
C THR A 239 20.79 -40.36 13.75
N ASP A 240 21.77 -40.13 12.87
CA ASP A 240 22.97 -40.98 12.79
C ASP A 240 24.03 -40.64 13.85
N LYS A 241 23.88 -39.47 14.50
CA LYS A 241 24.80 -38.92 15.50
C LYS A 241 26.25 -38.79 14.97
N ASP A 242 26.41 -38.49 13.67
CA ASP A 242 27.72 -38.21 13.09
C ASP A 242 28.35 -36.98 13.77
N PRO A 243 29.58 -37.08 14.31
CA PRO A 243 30.20 -35.99 15.06
C PRO A 243 30.38 -34.70 14.26
N LEU A 244 30.69 -34.80 12.96
CA LEU A 244 30.88 -33.61 12.11
C LEU A 244 29.54 -32.93 11.83
N CYS A 245 28.51 -33.71 11.51
CA CYS A 245 27.16 -33.17 11.31
C CYS A 245 26.62 -32.52 12.58
N LEU A 246 26.87 -33.11 13.76
CA LEU A 246 26.50 -32.52 15.04
C LEU A 246 27.23 -31.19 15.27
N GLU A 247 28.55 -31.14 15.03
CA GLU A 247 29.34 -29.91 15.17
C GLU A 247 28.82 -28.79 14.25
N VAL A 248 28.44 -29.14 13.01
CA VAL A 248 27.83 -28.20 12.04
C VAL A 248 26.51 -27.66 12.56
N LEU A 249 25.64 -28.53 13.07
CA LEU A 249 24.32 -28.14 13.57
C LEU A 249 24.43 -27.25 14.82
N GLU A 250 25.34 -27.56 15.73
CA GLU A 250 25.66 -26.72 16.89
C GLU A 250 26.19 -25.35 16.48
N CYS A 251 27.11 -25.31 15.51
CA CYS A 251 27.68 -24.07 14.99
C CYS A 251 26.60 -23.21 14.29
N PHE A 252 25.74 -23.83 13.50
CA PHE A 252 24.60 -23.17 12.86
C PHE A 252 23.64 -22.55 13.88
N CYS A 253 23.25 -23.30 14.91
CA CYS A 253 22.39 -22.82 15.98
C CYS A 253 23.03 -21.69 16.81
N ALA A 254 24.34 -21.77 17.06
CA ALA A 254 25.09 -20.69 17.70
C ALA A 254 25.05 -19.41 16.84
N MET A 255 25.43 -19.50 15.57
CA MET A 255 25.38 -18.36 14.63
C MET A 255 23.98 -17.75 14.57
N LEU A 256 22.93 -18.59 14.51
CA LEU A 256 21.53 -18.15 14.54
C LEU A 256 21.17 -17.41 15.84
N GLY A 257 21.64 -17.90 16.99
CA GLY A 257 21.48 -17.22 18.27
C GLY A 257 22.15 -15.84 18.28
N GLY A 258 23.35 -15.74 17.72
CA GLY A 258 24.09 -14.48 17.58
C GLY A 258 23.39 -13.47 16.66
N ALA A 259 22.86 -13.93 15.53
CA ALA A 259 22.10 -13.11 14.60
C ALA A 259 20.77 -12.63 15.21
N THR A 260 20.04 -13.52 15.89
CA THR A 260 18.82 -13.19 16.64
C THR A 260 19.10 -12.12 17.70
N ALA A 261 20.22 -12.23 18.42
CA ALA A 261 20.61 -11.26 19.44
C ALA A 261 20.94 -9.88 18.87
N ASN A 262 21.65 -9.85 17.73
CA ASN A 262 21.92 -8.59 17.03
C ASN A 262 20.61 -7.90 16.68
N LEU A 263 19.67 -8.63 16.08
CA LEU A 263 18.36 -8.09 15.70
C LEU A 263 17.55 -7.60 16.92
N ALA A 264 17.56 -8.37 18.01
CA ALA A 264 16.86 -8.02 19.23
C ALA A 264 17.34 -6.68 19.82
N VAL A 265 18.66 -6.48 19.88
CA VAL A 265 19.26 -5.21 20.35
C VAL A 265 19.00 -4.07 19.37
N THR A 266 19.07 -4.33 18.05
CA THR A 266 18.80 -3.31 17.03
C THR A 266 17.37 -2.78 17.08
N LEU A 267 16.39 -3.66 17.31
CA LEU A 267 14.97 -3.30 17.30
C LEU A 267 14.43 -2.91 18.69
N GLY A 268 15.10 -3.29 19.78
CA GLY A 268 14.53 -3.22 21.12
C GLY A 268 13.35 -4.18 21.29
N ALA A 269 13.51 -5.43 20.84
CA ALA A 269 12.42 -6.38 20.63
C ALA A 269 11.92 -7.08 21.92
N PHE A 270 11.51 -6.32 22.94
CA PHE A 270 11.02 -6.88 24.20
C PHE A 270 9.67 -7.61 24.08
N GLY A 271 8.94 -7.43 22.97
CA GLY A 271 7.77 -8.25 22.63
C GLY A 271 8.15 -9.69 22.29
N GLY A 272 9.43 -9.96 22.04
CA GLY A 272 9.98 -11.28 21.81
C GLY A 272 10.64 -11.41 20.44
N MET A 273 11.46 -12.46 20.31
CA MET A 273 12.10 -12.86 19.08
C MET A 273 11.50 -14.18 18.58
N PHE A 274 11.00 -14.18 17.35
CA PHE A 274 10.36 -15.34 16.74
C PHE A 274 11.28 -15.93 15.68
N ILE A 275 11.43 -17.25 15.73
CA ILE A 275 12.20 -18.04 14.78
C ILE A 275 11.22 -18.77 13.88
N GLY A 276 11.13 -18.28 12.65
CA GLY A 276 10.38 -18.90 11.57
C GLY A 276 11.26 -19.75 10.66
N GLY A 277 10.80 -19.92 9.42
CA GLY A 277 11.51 -20.69 8.40
C GLY A 277 11.32 -22.20 8.53
N GLY A 278 11.80 -22.93 7.52
CA GLY A 278 11.56 -24.36 7.39
C GLY A 278 12.59 -25.27 8.07
N ILE A 279 13.72 -24.71 8.51
CA ILE A 279 14.85 -25.50 9.03
C ILE A 279 14.69 -25.77 10.54
N VAL A 280 14.52 -24.73 11.35
CA VAL A 280 14.49 -24.85 12.82
C VAL A 280 13.34 -25.73 13.33
N PRO A 281 12.10 -25.62 12.81
CA PRO A 281 11.01 -26.50 13.26
C PRO A 281 11.30 -28.00 13.08
N ARG A 282 12.14 -28.39 12.12
CA ARG A 282 12.53 -29.80 11.88
C ARG A 282 13.51 -30.33 12.93
N MET A 283 14.20 -29.44 13.65
CA MET A 283 15.09 -29.83 14.75
C MET A 283 14.31 -30.19 16.03
N GLY A 284 13.05 -29.76 16.14
CA GLY A 284 12.18 -30.05 17.28
C GLY A 284 12.79 -29.65 18.63
N GLU A 285 12.55 -30.48 19.64
CA GLU A 285 13.06 -30.33 21.01
C GLU A 285 14.60 -30.19 21.09
N TRP A 286 15.34 -30.77 20.14
CA TRP A 286 16.81 -30.69 20.13
C TRP A 286 17.28 -29.23 20.01
N PHE A 287 16.55 -28.38 19.29
CA PHE A 287 16.91 -26.97 19.14
C PHE A 287 16.94 -26.23 20.48
N ALA A 288 16.06 -26.59 21.43
CA ALA A 288 16.04 -25.98 22.76
C ALA A 288 17.29 -26.34 23.59
N GLN A 289 17.94 -27.46 23.27
CA GLN A 289 19.18 -27.92 23.91
C GLN A 289 20.44 -27.44 23.18
N SER A 290 20.28 -26.85 21.99
CA SER A 290 21.39 -26.34 21.19
C SER A 290 22.03 -25.08 21.80
N PRO A 291 23.22 -24.65 21.32
CA PRO A 291 23.87 -23.43 21.78
C PRO A 291 23.12 -22.12 21.44
N PHE A 292 21.95 -22.18 20.79
CA PHE A 292 21.18 -21.01 20.36
C PHE A 292 20.93 -20.02 21.51
N ARG A 293 20.37 -20.47 22.64
CA ARG A 293 19.99 -19.56 23.72
C ARG A 293 21.21 -18.96 24.41
N SER A 294 22.21 -19.78 24.72
CA SER A 294 23.47 -19.30 25.30
C SER A 294 24.14 -18.26 24.40
N ARG A 295 24.09 -18.45 23.08
CA ARG A 295 24.69 -17.50 22.13
C ARG A 295 23.84 -16.25 21.93
N PHE A 296 22.52 -16.37 22.05
CA PHE A 296 21.62 -15.22 22.07
C PHE A 296 21.95 -14.29 23.25
N GLU A 297 22.12 -14.83 24.45
CA GLU A 297 22.43 -14.02 25.64
C GLU A 297 23.88 -13.52 25.71
N ALA A 298 24.79 -14.04 24.88
CA ALA A 298 26.22 -13.73 24.89
C ALA A 298 26.54 -12.35 24.28
N LYS A 299 26.04 -11.27 24.90
CA LYS A 299 26.30 -9.85 24.54
C LYS A 299 27.00 -9.04 25.62
N GLY A 300 27.86 -9.69 26.40
CA GLY A 300 28.71 -9.03 27.40
C GLY A 300 27.86 -8.25 28.42
N ARG A 301 28.07 -6.93 28.51
CA ARG A 301 27.28 -6.08 29.44
C ARG A 301 25.77 -6.04 29.14
N PHE A 302 25.34 -6.49 27.96
CA PHE A 302 23.93 -6.59 27.56
C PHE A 302 23.35 -8.00 27.80
N THR A 303 24.05 -8.92 28.46
CA THR A 303 23.51 -10.25 28.76
C THR A 303 22.22 -10.18 29.58
N SER A 304 22.16 -9.36 30.64
CA SER A 304 20.92 -9.18 31.41
C SER A 304 19.78 -8.63 30.55
N TYR A 305 20.07 -7.67 29.66
CA TYR A 305 19.10 -7.10 28.72
C TYR A 305 18.45 -8.17 27.83
N LEU A 306 19.26 -9.07 27.25
CA LEU A 306 18.75 -10.14 26.38
C LEU A 306 18.11 -11.29 27.15
N SER A 307 18.52 -11.54 28.39
CA SER A 307 17.92 -12.59 29.23
C SER A 307 16.42 -12.38 29.47
N GLU A 308 15.95 -11.12 29.44
CA GLU A 308 14.54 -10.75 29.59
C GLU A 308 13.71 -10.98 28.33
N ILE A 309 14.34 -10.96 27.15
CA ILE A 309 13.65 -11.10 25.86
C ILE A 309 13.36 -12.57 25.58
N PRO A 310 12.08 -12.96 25.46
CA PRO A 310 11.74 -14.35 25.14
C PRO A 310 12.04 -14.67 23.68
N THR A 311 12.44 -15.91 23.42
CA THR A 311 12.63 -16.46 22.08
C THR A 311 11.65 -17.61 21.82
N TYR A 312 11.00 -17.62 20.66
CA TYR A 312 9.97 -18.60 20.28
C TYR A 312 10.26 -19.21 18.92
N VAL A 313 10.12 -20.53 18.78
CA VAL A 313 10.05 -21.21 17.48
C VAL A 313 8.60 -21.32 17.07
N ILE A 314 8.27 -20.90 15.84
CA ILE A 314 6.93 -21.03 15.28
C ILE A 314 6.73 -22.48 14.83
N THR A 315 5.76 -23.18 15.43
CA THR A 315 5.49 -24.61 15.17
C THR A 315 4.23 -24.83 14.35
N THR A 316 3.36 -23.82 14.24
CA THR A 316 2.12 -23.92 13.47
C THR A 316 2.40 -24.11 11.97
N PRO A 317 1.63 -24.97 11.27
CA PRO A 317 1.80 -25.15 9.83
C PRO A 317 1.33 -23.90 9.06
N ASN A 318 2.08 -23.54 8.01
CA ASN A 318 1.75 -22.45 7.07
C ASN A 318 1.45 -21.09 7.76
N PRO A 319 2.32 -20.58 8.64
CA PRO A 319 2.08 -19.33 9.37
C PRO A 319 1.86 -18.13 8.44
N ALA A 320 2.47 -18.15 7.26
CA ALA A 320 2.31 -17.14 6.23
C ALA A 320 0.84 -16.92 5.84
N PHE A 321 -0.01 -17.97 5.83
CA PHE A 321 -1.44 -17.84 5.51
C PHE A 321 -2.19 -16.95 6.49
N TYR A 322 -1.93 -17.08 7.80
CA TYR A 322 -2.51 -16.18 8.80
C TYR A 322 -2.06 -14.74 8.56
N GLY A 323 -0.80 -14.55 8.18
CA GLY A 323 -0.23 -13.27 7.78
C GLY A 323 -0.93 -12.61 6.61
N VAL A 324 -0.94 -13.29 5.45
CA VAL A 324 -1.58 -12.75 4.24
C VAL A 324 -3.09 -12.57 4.41
N ALA A 325 -3.75 -13.45 5.16
CA ALA A 325 -5.17 -13.30 5.51
C ALA A 325 -5.43 -12.04 6.35
N THR A 326 -4.52 -11.72 7.28
CA THR A 326 -4.62 -10.52 8.13
C THR A 326 -4.39 -9.27 7.29
N ILE A 327 -3.36 -9.24 6.45
CA ILE A 327 -3.09 -8.15 5.51
C ILE A 327 -4.29 -7.90 4.60
N LEU A 328 -4.84 -8.96 4.01
CA LEU A 328 -6.01 -8.86 3.16
C LEU A 328 -7.23 -8.38 3.93
N SER A 329 -7.43 -8.85 5.16
CA SER A 329 -8.55 -8.41 5.99
C SER A 329 -8.44 -6.95 6.37
N GLU A 330 -7.25 -6.44 6.71
CA GLU A 330 -7.03 -5.02 7.01
C GLU A 330 -7.18 -4.14 5.77
N HIS A 331 -6.64 -4.56 4.63
CA HIS A 331 -6.85 -3.86 3.36
C HIS A 331 -8.33 -3.81 2.97
N LEU A 332 -9.02 -4.95 3.11
CA LEU A 332 -10.44 -5.03 2.86
C LEU A 332 -11.20 -4.23 3.89
N ARG A 333 -10.85 -4.17 5.18
CA ARG A 333 -11.49 -3.28 6.18
C ARG A 333 -11.31 -1.80 5.81
N GLY A 334 -10.10 -1.41 5.40
CA GLY A 334 -9.77 -0.06 4.94
C GLY A 334 -10.50 0.36 3.67
N ARG A 335 -10.78 -0.58 2.76
CA ARG A 335 -11.66 -0.38 1.58
C ARG A 335 -13.15 -0.61 1.86
N SER A 336 -13.50 -1.43 2.85
CA SER A 336 -14.87 -1.88 3.17
C SER A 336 -15.69 -0.83 3.88
N GLY A 337 -15.06 0.25 4.32
CA GLY A 337 -15.76 1.47 4.67
C GLY A 337 -16.63 1.97 3.52
N ALA A 338 -16.40 1.58 2.26
CA ALA A 338 -16.76 2.35 1.08
C ALA A 338 -17.73 1.73 0.05
N ASN A 339 -18.06 0.42 0.12
CA ASN A 339 -19.06 -0.25 -0.76
C ASN A 339 -19.87 -1.40 -0.10
N THR A 340 -19.49 -1.91 1.08
CA THR A 340 -20.04 -3.16 1.64
C THR A 340 -21.42 -3.04 2.28
N LEU A 341 -21.83 -1.85 2.72
CA LEU A 341 -23.08 -1.72 3.46
C LEU A 341 -24.31 -1.75 2.54
N MET A 342 -24.20 -1.25 1.31
CA MET A 342 -25.25 -1.41 0.31
C MET A 342 -25.47 -2.88 -0.06
N GLU A 343 -24.38 -3.64 -0.24
CA GLU A 343 -24.42 -5.08 -0.50
C GLU A 343 -24.99 -5.86 0.70
N ARG A 344 -24.61 -5.46 1.92
CA ARG A 344 -25.16 -6.04 3.16
C ARG A 344 -26.66 -5.80 3.30
N VAL A 345 -27.16 -4.61 2.95
CA VAL A 345 -28.60 -4.31 2.95
C VAL A 345 -29.33 -5.15 1.90
N ARG A 346 -28.75 -5.35 0.70
CA ARG A 346 -29.33 -6.23 -0.35
C ARG A 346 -29.39 -7.68 0.09
N HIS A 347 -28.30 -8.22 0.63
CA HIS A 347 -28.23 -9.64 1.01
C HIS A 347 -29.14 -9.97 2.20
N LEU A 348 -29.22 -9.10 3.21
CA LEU A 348 -30.05 -9.32 4.40
C LEU A 348 -31.52 -8.96 4.19
N GLN A 349 -31.90 -8.35 3.06
CA GLN A 349 -33.28 -7.90 2.80
C GLN A 349 -34.30 -9.03 2.98
N HIS A 350 -33.98 -10.24 2.53
CA HIS A 350 -34.87 -11.40 2.62
C HIS A 350 -35.00 -11.99 4.03
N GLU A 351 -34.09 -11.64 4.94
CA GLU A 351 -34.11 -12.09 6.35
C GLU A 351 -34.80 -11.08 7.28
N LEU A 352 -35.12 -9.87 6.78
CA LEU A 352 -35.79 -8.81 7.53
C LEU A 352 -37.31 -9.02 7.61
N THR A 353 -37.93 -8.47 8.65
CA THR A 353 -39.41 -8.45 8.75
C THR A 353 -40.01 -7.58 7.64
N PRO A 354 -41.29 -7.77 7.25
CA PRO A 354 -41.92 -6.98 6.18
C PRO A 354 -41.85 -5.46 6.41
N ALA A 355 -41.88 -5.02 7.67
CA ALA A 355 -41.73 -3.61 8.01
C ALA A 355 -40.28 -3.12 7.87
N GLU A 356 -39.28 -3.91 8.25
CA GLU A 356 -37.86 -3.58 8.05
C GLU A 356 -37.43 -3.68 6.57
N GLN A 357 -38.07 -4.55 5.78
CA GLN A 357 -37.85 -4.64 4.33
C GLN A 357 -38.19 -3.35 3.61
N ARG A 358 -39.25 -2.64 4.03
CA ARG A 358 -39.60 -1.32 3.48
C ARG A 358 -38.54 -0.26 3.79
N VAL A 359 -37.93 -0.32 4.98
CA VAL A 359 -36.80 0.55 5.33
C VAL A 359 -35.56 0.18 4.51
N ALA A 360 -35.27 -1.11 4.33
CA ALA A 360 -34.18 -1.59 3.48
C ALA A 360 -34.35 -1.14 2.03
N GLN A 361 -35.57 -1.22 1.50
CA GLN A 361 -35.91 -0.77 0.15
C GLN A 361 -35.65 0.74 -0.02
N LEU A 362 -36.13 1.56 0.91
CA LEU A 362 -35.87 3.01 0.90
C LEU A 362 -34.36 3.32 0.94
N VAL A 363 -33.59 2.59 1.76
CA VAL A 363 -32.13 2.72 1.85
C VAL A 363 -31.43 2.37 0.53
N LEU A 364 -31.92 1.34 -0.19
CA LEU A 364 -31.35 0.89 -1.45
C LEU A 364 -31.71 1.80 -2.64
N GLU A 365 -32.94 2.31 -2.65
CA GLU A 365 -33.45 3.17 -3.74
C GLU A 365 -32.98 4.62 -3.57
N GLN A 366 -32.91 5.12 -2.33
CA GLN A 366 -32.65 6.54 -2.03
C GLN A 366 -31.59 6.73 -0.91
N PRO A 367 -30.37 6.19 -1.06
CA PRO A 367 -29.37 6.16 0.00
C PRO A 367 -28.96 7.55 0.52
N ARG A 368 -28.79 8.53 -0.37
CA ARG A 368 -28.41 9.90 -0.01
C ARG A 368 -29.51 10.64 0.76
N LEU A 369 -30.77 10.34 0.46
CA LEU A 369 -31.90 10.95 1.16
C LEU A 369 -31.96 10.44 2.60
N VAL A 370 -31.86 9.11 2.79
CA VAL A 370 -31.88 8.50 4.12
C VAL A 370 -30.76 9.03 5.02
N LEU A 371 -29.58 9.33 4.46
CA LEU A 371 -28.47 9.94 5.22
C LEU A 371 -28.81 11.32 5.79
N ASN A 372 -29.61 12.12 5.08
CA ASN A 372 -29.87 13.52 5.44
C ASN A 372 -31.17 13.72 6.23
N GLU A 373 -32.13 12.80 6.14
CA GLU A 373 -33.45 12.95 6.77
C GLU A 373 -33.48 12.52 8.26
N PRO A 374 -34.15 13.23 9.17
CA PRO A 374 -34.30 12.76 10.56
C PRO A 374 -35.16 11.49 10.64
N ILE A 375 -35.09 10.78 11.77
CA ILE A 375 -35.75 9.45 11.91
C ILE A 375 -37.26 9.47 11.64
N ALA A 376 -37.94 10.55 11.99
CA ALA A 376 -39.37 10.72 11.75
C ALA A 376 -39.70 10.71 10.26
N ASP A 377 -38.85 11.34 9.44
CA ASP A 377 -39.03 11.43 8.00
C ASP A 377 -38.65 10.13 7.28
N ILE A 378 -37.59 9.46 7.72
CA ILE A 378 -37.26 8.11 7.23
C ILE A 378 -38.41 7.13 7.52
N ALA A 379 -38.99 7.19 8.72
CA ALA A 379 -40.11 6.34 9.11
C ALA A 379 -41.36 6.61 8.26
N ARG A 380 -41.66 7.88 8.00
CA ARG A 380 -42.76 8.32 7.13
C ARG A 380 -42.56 7.85 5.69
N LEU A 381 -41.36 8.06 5.13
CA LEU A 381 -41.02 7.67 3.75
C LEU A 381 -41.06 6.14 3.54
N ALA A 382 -40.69 5.38 4.56
CA ALA A 382 -40.76 3.91 4.53
C ALA A 382 -42.11 3.35 5.00
N GLU A 383 -43.09 4.21 5.33
CA GLU A 383 -44.42 3.84 5.85
C GLU A 383 -44.38 2.92 7.08
N VAL A 384 -43.49 3.23 8.02
CA VAL A 384 -43.28 2.49 9.28
C VAL A 384 -43.25 3.41 10.50
N SER A 385 -43.22 2.82 11.68
CA SER A 385 -42.98 3.54 12.93
C SER A 385 -41.49 3.82 13.15
N GLN A 386 -41.14 4.91 13.85
CA GLN A 386 -39.73 5.23 14.18
C GLN A 386 -38.98 4.08 14.89
N PRO A 387 -39.58 3.31 15.83
CA PRO A 387 -38.93 2.14 16.41
C PRO A 387 -38.55 1.07 15.39
N THR A 388 -39.27 0.96 14.27
CA THR A 388 -38.96 0.03 13.18
C THR A 388 -37.67 0.42 12.46
N VAL A 389 -37.43 1.72 12.25
CA VAL A 389 -36.18 2.22 11.67
C VAL A 389 -34.98 1.90 12.58
N ILE A 390 -35.13 2.06 13.89
CA ILE A 390 -34.10 1.65 14.88
C ILE A 390 -33.89 0.14 14.85
N ARG A 391 -34.97 -0.64 14.75
CA ARG A 391 -34.91 -2.10 14.70
C ARG A 391 -34.18 -2.57 13.45
N PHE A 392 -34.51 -2.03 12.28
CA PHE A 392 -33.78 -2.26 11.03
C PHE A 392 -32.27 -2.01 11.20
N CYS A 393 -31.88 -0.86 11.76
CA CYS A 393 -30.48 -0.54 12.02
C CYS A 393 -29.81 -1.60 12.93
N ARG A 394 -30.51 -2.06 13.98
CA ARG A 394 -30.00 -3.10 14.89
C ARG A 394 -29.95 -4.49 14.24
N SER A 395 -30.91 -4.82 13.39
CA SER A 395 -30.94 -6.08 12.62
C SER A 395 -29.71 -6.18 11.72
N LEU A 396 -29.28 -5.06 11.14
CA LEU A 396 -28.02 -4.91 10.41
C LEU A 396 -26.77 -4.72 11.30
N GLY A 397 -26.87 -4.84 12.62
CA GLY A 397 -25.73 -4.83 13.55
C GLY A 397 -25.22 -3.44 13.95
N PHE A 398 -26.04 -2.39 13.80
CA PHE A 398 -25.71 -1.03 14.27
C PHE A 398 -26.33 -0.74 15.63
N LEU A 399 -25.71 0.19 16.37
CA LEU A 399 -26.22 0.60 17.69
C LEU A 399 -27.56 1.37 17.60
N GLY A 400 -27.78 2.03 16.47
CA GLY A 400 -28.99 2.81 16.15
C GLY A 400 -28.83 3.58 14.85
N LEU A 401 -29.76 4.51 14.56
CA LEU A 401 -29.78 5.24 13.29
C LEU A 401 -28.55 6.15 13.08
N ALA A 402 -28.05 6.81 14.13
CA ALA A 402 -26.88 7.67 14.01
C ALA A 402 -25.61 6.87 13.63
N ASP A 403 -25.42 5.70 14.25
CA ASP A 403 -24.31 4.78 13.94
C ASP A 403 -24.45 4.18 12.54
N PHE A 404 -25.68 3.80 12.15
CA PHE A 404 -25.99 3.37 10.79
C PHE A 404 -25.65 4.45 9.76
N LYS A 405 -26.15 5.68 9.92
CA LYS A 405 -25.88 6.79 8.99
C LYS A 405 -24.40 7.11 8.85
N LEU A 406 -23.67 7.12 9.97
CA LEU A 406 -22.24 7.42 9.96
C LEU A 406 -21.47 6.38 9.14
N LYS A 407 -21.72 5.08 9.38
CA LYS A 407 -21.08 3.97 8.67
C LYS A 407 -21.62 3.78 7.24
N PHE A 408 -22.84 4.22 6.97
CA PHE A 408 -23.45 4.21 5.64
C PHE A 408 -22.95 5.35 4.76
N ALA A 409 -22.70 6.52 5.33
CA ALA A 409 -22.11 7.66 4.62
C ALA A 409 -20.71 7.35 4.12
N SER A 410 -19.89 6.64 4.92
CA SER A 410 -18.58 6.18 4.44
C SER A 410 -18.70 5.20 3.27
N SER A 411 -19.78 4.38 3.25
CA SER A 411 -20.00 3.25 2.33
C SER A 411 -20.51 3.60 0.94
N LEU A 412 -20.72 4.88 0.67
CA LEU A 412 -21.25 5.37 -0.62
C LEU A 412 -20.18 6.08 -1.47
N THR A 413 -18.98 6.30 -0.93
CA THR A 413 -18.02 7.25 -1.50
C THR A 413 -16.65 6.68 -1.87
N GLY A 414 -16.37 5.39 -1.71
CA GLY A 414 -15.11 4.77 -2.20
C GLY A 414 -13.80 5.24 -1.52
N ALA A 415 -13.82 6.35 -0.79
CA ALA A 415 -12.69 7.00 -0.16
C ALA A 415 -12.88 6.98 1.37
N ILE A 416 -11.78 6.77 2.10
CA ILE A 416 -11.69 7.17 3.50
C ILE A 416 -12.27 8.58 3.57
N PRO A 417 -13.35 8.85 4.34
CA PRO A 417 -13.70 10.21 4.65
C PRO A 417 -12.62 10.68 5.59
N VAL A 418 -11.51 11.16 5.03
CA VAL A 418 -10.68 12.11 5.73
C VAL A 418 -11.61 13.30 5.89
N ARG A 419 -12.19 13.38 7.10
CA ARG A 419 -13.18 14.40 7.45
C ARG A 419 -12.62 15.72 6.95
N HIS A 420 -13.45 16.51 6.26
CA HIS A 420 -13.31 17.96 6.32
C HIS A 420 -13.43 18.34 7.80
N SER A 421 -12.29 18.34 8.48
CA SER A 421 -12.21 18.61 9.90
C SER A 421 -12.10 20.11 10.01
N GLN A 422 -13.15 20.74 10.55
CA GLN A 422 -13.09 22.16 10.88
C GLN A 422 -11.93 22.35 11.86
N VAL A 423 -10.97 23.17 11.45
CA VAL A 423 -9.91 23.67 12.32
C VAL A 423 -10.58 24.55 13.36
N ARG A 424 -10.39 24.21 14.64
CA ARG A 424 -10.93 24.97 15.77
C ARG A 424 -9.81 25.78 16.40
N VAL A 425 -10.17 26.93 16.95
CA VAL A 425 -9.23 27.78 17.72
C VAL A 425 -8.64 27.04 18.92
N SER A 426 -9.34 26.02 19.43
CA SER A 426 -8.91 25.18 20.55
C SER A 426 -8.01 23.99 20.15
N ASP A 427 -7.69 23.81 18.87
CA ASP A 427 -6.87 22.69 18.43
C ASP A 427 -5.41 22.87 18.87
N SER A 428 -4.75 21.77 19.25
CA SER A 428 -3.30 21.80 19.48
C SER A 428 -2.56 22.05 18.16
N THR A 429 -1.31 22.52 18.20
CA THR A 429 -0.49 22.71 17.00
C THR A 429 -0.36 21.42 16.17
N HIS A 430 -0.28 20.27 16.85
CA HIS A 430 -0.25 18.96 16.20
C HIS A 430 -1.57 18.67 15.47
N ASP A 431 -2.72 18.83 16.14
CA ASP A 431 -4.03 18.55 15.54
C ASP A 431 -4.37 19.54 14.42
N LEU A 432 -3.99 20.80 14.58
CA LEU A 432 -4.08 21.83 13.55
C LEU A 432 -3.30 21.40 12.30
N SER A 433 -2.04 21.00 12.47
CA SER A 433 -1.17 20.60 11.37
C SER A 433 -1.71 19.37 10.65
N ALA A 434 -2.10 18.35 11.41
CA ALA A 434 -2.70 17.13 10.87
C ALA A 434 -3.98 17.45 10.07
N LYS A 435 -4.92 18.22 10.64
CA LYS A 435 -6.17 18.59 9.97
C LYS A 435 -5.97 19.38 8.68
N VAL A 436 -5.00 20.31 8.64
CA VAL A 436 -4.71 21.08 7.42
C VAL A 436 -4.16 20.17 6.32
N ILE A 437 -3.22 19.28 6.65
CA ILE A 437 -2.65 18.30 5.72
C ILE A 437 -3.74 17.36 5.21
N ASP A 438 -4.50 16.78 6.12
CA ASP A 438 -5.58 15.83 5.85
C ASP A 438 -6.67 16.43 4.95
N ASN A 439 -7.13 17.65 5.24
CA ASN A 439 -8.10 18.37 4.41
C ASN A 439 -7.55 18.62 2.99
N THR A 440 -6.26 18.96 2.88
CA THR A 440 -5.60 19.20 1.59
C THR A 440 -5.48 17.91 0.80
N VAL A 441 -5.01 16.82 1.41
CA VAL A 441 -4.90 15.49 0.78
C VAL A 441 -6.28 15.01 0.30
N SER A 442 -7.32 15.20 1.12
CA SER A 442 -8.70 14.87 0.75
C SER A 442 -9.15 15.59 -0.51
N ALA A 443 -8.90 16.89 -0.57
CA ALA A 443 -9.28 17.71 -1.71
C ALA A 443 -8.51 17.32 -2.97
N ILE A 444 -7.21 17.01 -2.86
CA ILE A 444 -6.38 16.55 -3.98
C ILE A 444 -6.88 15.20 -4.51
N LEU A 445 -7.17 14.23 -3.62
CA LEU A 445 -7.67 12.92 -4.02
C LEU A 445 -9.05 13.03 -4.71
N LYS A 446 -9.97 13.81 -4.13
CA LYS A 446 -11.27 14.09 -4.74
C LYS A 446 -11.13 14.78 -6.09
N PHE A 447 -10.22 15.74 -6.18
CA PHE A 447 -9.93 16.46 -7.41
C PHE A 447 -9.41 15.52 -8.52
N ARG A 448 -8.45 14.65 -8.19
CA ARG A 448 -7.93 13.61 -9.10
C ARG A 448 -9.04 12.76 -9.69
N ASP A 449 -9.97 12.30 -8.85
CA ASP A 449 -11.06 11.40 -9.26
C ASP A 449 -12.12 12.13 -10.11
N GLN A 450 -12.13 13.47 -10.11
CA GLN A 450 -13.05 14.32 -10.85
C GLN A 450 -12.42 14.96 -12.10
N LEU A 451 -11.16 14.66 -12.41
CA LEU A 451 -10.48 15.24 -13.58
C LEU A 451 -11.16 14.82 -14.88
N ASP A 452 -11.59 15.81 -15.67
CA ASP A 452 -12.01 15.57 -17.04
C ASP A 452 -10.79 15.58 -17.97
N VAL A 453 -10.27 14.38 -18.23
CA VAL A 453 -9.12 14.14 -19.09
C VAL A 453 -9.33 14.75 -20.49
N ARG A 454 -10.55 14.71 -21.04
CA ARG A 454 -10.82 15.25 -22.38
C ARG A 454 -10.67 16.77 -22.44
N SER A 455 -11.11 17.47 -21.39
CA SER A 455 -10.93 18.91 -21.28
C SER A 455 -9.46 19.28 -21.09
N ILE A 456 -8.69 18.48 -20.36
CA ILE A 456 -7.25 18.65 -20.20
C ILE A 456 -6.53 18.48 -21.55
N ASP A 457 -6.81 17.40 -22.28
CA ASP A 457 -6.22 17.15 -23.61
C ASP A 457 -6.53 18.30 -24.58
N LYS A 458 -7.77 18.79 -24.57
CA LYS A 458 -8.18 19.93 -25.40
C LYS A 458 -7.45 21.22 -25.00
N ALA A 459 -7.28 21.47 -23.69
CA ALA A 459 -6.53 22.62 -23.19
C ALA A 459 -5.05 22.55 -23.61
N ILE A 460 -4.40 21.38 -23.46
CA ILE A 460 -3.02 21.16 -23.90
C ILE A 460 -2.89 21.43 -25.40
N ALA A 461 -3.80 20.88 -26.22
CA ALA A 461 -3.77 21.08 -27.67
C ALA A 461 -3.96 22.54 -28.10
N LEU A 462 -4.79 23.31 -27.39
CA LEU A 462 -4.95 24.74 -27.63
C LEU A 462 -3.68 25.51 -27.29
N VAL A 463 -3.09 25.25 -26.11
CA VAL A 463 -1.87 25.92 -25.66
C VAL A 463 -0.68 25.58 -26.56
N ALA A 464 -0.50 24.32 -26.95
CA ALA A 464 0.61 23.88 -27.79
C ALA A 464 0.64 24.55 -29.18
N LYS A 465 -0.53 24.98 -29.68
CA LYS A 465 -0.70 25.66 -30.97
C LYS A 465 -0.80 27.18 -30.84
N ALA A 466 -0.80 27.70 -29.61
CA ALA A 466 -1.02 29.11 -29.36
C ALA A 466 0.17 29.95 -29.85
N LYS A 467 -0.13 31.09 -30.49
CA LYS A 467 0.89 32.09 -30.84
C LYS A 467 1.33 32.90 -29.63
N ARG A 468 0.41 33.08 -28.68
CA ARG A 468 0.60 33.78 -27.41
C ARG A 468 -0.37 33.20 -26.39
N VAL A 469 0.07 33.12 -25.14
CA VAL A 469 -0.76 32.74 -23.99
C VAL A 469 -0.81 33.90 -23.00
N GLU A 470 -2.00 34.33 -22.60
CA GLU A 470 -2.17 35.33 -21.56
C GLU A 470 -2.92 34.75 -20.36
N PHE A 471 -2.38 34.95 -19.15
CA PHE A 471 -3.01 34.52 -17.90
C PHE A 471 -3.77 35.68 -17.27
N TYR A 472 -5.07 35.52 -17.06
CA TYR A 472 -5.96 36.54 -16.50
C TYR A 472 -6.43 36.09 -15.11
N ALA A 473 -5.97 36.76 -14.05
CA ALA A 473 -6.36 36.42 -12.69
C ALA A 473 -6.22 37.60 -11.73
N MET A 474 -7.22 37.80 -10.87
CA MET A 474 -7.23 38.86 -9.86
C MET A 474 -7.14 38.29 -8.44
N GLY A 475 -6.67 39.11 -7.50
CA GLY A 475 -6.56 38.75 -6.09
C GLY A 475 -5.71 37.49 -5.86
N ASN A 476 -6.19 36.58 -5.02
CA ASN A 476 -5.44 35.38 -4.62
C ASN A 476 -5.12 34.43 -5.78
N SER A 477 -5.90 34.41 -6.86
CA SER A 477 -5.64 33.57 -8.03
C SER A 477 -4.48 34.08 -8.89
N ARG A 478 -4.00 35.31 -8.68
CA ARG A 478 -2.87 35.89 -9.42
C ARG A 478 -1.57 35.10 -9.21
N VAL A 479 -1.37 34.47 -8.06
CA VAL A 479 -0.19 33.63 -7.80
C VAL A 479 -0.16 32.40 -8.73
N VAL A 480 -1.33 31.85 -9.08
CA VAL A 480 -1.44 30.73 -10.01
C VAL A 480 -1.12 31.19 -11.43
N ALA A 481 -1.61 32.37 -11.82
CA ALA A 481 -1.30 32.98 -13.11
C ALA A 481 0.21 33.26 -13.29
N LEU A 482 0.88 33.74 -12.24
CA LEU A 482 2.33 33.99 -12.27
C LEU A 482 3.13 32.70 -12.37
N ASP A 483 2.75 31.65 -11.65
CA ASP A 483 3.36 30.33 -11.76
C ASP A 483 3.18 29.74 -13.18
N GLY A 484 1.97 29.85 -13.73
CA GLY A 484 1.68 29.48 -15.11
C GLY A 484 2.53 30.24 -16.13
N GLN A 485 2.66 31.56 -15.98
CA GLN A 485 3.53 32.38 -16.83
C GLN A 485 4.98 31.89 -16.79
N HIS A 486 5.52 31.65 -15.59
CA HIS A 486 6.90 31.21 -15.40
C HIS A 486 7.16 29.84 -16.05
N LYS A 487 6.21 28.91 -15.92
CA LYS A 487 6.32 27.57 -16.51
C LYS A 487 6.17 27.59 -18.02
N PHE A 488 5.17 28.29 -18.55
CA PHE A 488 4.82 28.22 -19.97
C PHE A 488 5.86 28.97 -20.84
N PHE A 489 6.52 29.99 -20.29
CA PHE A 489 7.65 30.65 -20.94
C PHE A 489 8.77 29.67 -21.30
N ARG A 490 8.99 28.61 -20.50
CA ARG A 490 10.02 27.58 -20.76
C ARG A 490 9.74 26.73 -22.00
N PHE A 491 8.49 26.70 -22.46
CA PHE A 491 8.09 26.02 -23.69
C PHE A 491 8.20 26.90 -24.94
N ARG A 492 8.83 28.09 -24.83
CA ARG A 492 9.01 29.08 -25.91
C ARG A 492 7.69 29.64 -26.45
N ILE A 493 6.64 29.62 -25.63
CA ILE A 493 5.37 30.26 -25.94
C ILE A 493 5.41 31.67 -25.33
N PRO A 494 5.22 32.74 -26.12
CA PRO A 494 5.11 34.10 -25.58
C PRO A 494 3.99 34.15 -24.53
N THR A 495 4.36 34.43 -23.28
CA THR A 495 3.45 34.30 -22.14
C THR A 495 3.48 35.53 -21.24
N SER A 496 2.31 36.08 -20.92
CA SER A 496 2.13 37.23 -20.02
C SER A 496 1.07 36.92 -18.96
N ALA A 497 1.17 37.53 -17.77
CA ALA A 497 0.11 37.48 -16.77
C ALA A 497 -0.36 38.90 -16.40
N TYR A 498 -1.67 39.08 -16.34
CA TYR A 498 -2.34 40.32 -15.99
C TYR A 498 -3.26 40.09 -14.79
N GLY A 499 -3.25 41.03 -13.85
CA GLY A 499 -4.06 40.93 -12.64
C GLY A 499 -4.57 42.26 -12.13
N ASP A 500 -4.71 43.22 -13.03
CA ASP A 500 -5.34 44.52 -12.82
C ASP A 500 -6.51 44.64 -13.83
N SER A 501 -7.67 45.11 -13.37
CA SER A 501 -8.89 45.11 -14.19
C SER A 501 -8.79 45.96 -15.44
N HIS A 502 -8.11 47.11 -15.36
CA HIS A 502 -7.91 47.98 -16.51
C HIS A 502 -6.95 47.34 -17.52
N LEU A 503 -5.84 46.76 -17.05
CA LEU A 503 -4.88 46.09 -17.92
C LEU A 503 -5.44 44.83 -18.58
N LEU A 504 -6.32 44.08 -17.90
CA LEU A 504 -6.99 42.91 -18.47
C LEU A 504 -7.78 43.26 -19.73
N ASN A 505 -8.58 44.33 -19.68
CA ASN A 505 -9.38 44.78 -20.83
C ASN A 505 -8.51 45.30 -21.98
N LEU A 506 -7.50 46.14 -21.68
CA LEU A 506 -6.57 46.63 -22.71
C LEU A 506 -5.77 45.50 -23.38
N ALA A 507 -5.33 44.50 -22.61
CA ALA A 507 -4.64 43.34 -23.16
C ALA A 507 -5.57 42.49 -24.04
N ALA A 508 -6.82 42.31 -23.62
CA ALA A 508 -7.82 41.53 -24.34
C ALA A 508 -8.14 42.13 -25.73
N GLU A 509 -8.17 43.45 -25.87
CA GLU A 509 -8.37 44.13 -27.16
C GLU A 509 -7.24 43.87 -28.17
N LEU A 510 -6.05 43.52 -27.69
CA LEU A 510 -4.87 43.25 -28.53
C LEU A 510 -4.76 41.79 -28.97
N LEU A 511 -5.68 40.93 -28.54
CA LEU A 511 -5.71 39.50 -28.89
C LEU A 511 -6.11 39.29 -30.35
N LYS A 512 -5.71 38.14 -30.91
CA LYS A 512 -6.00 37.74 -32.29
C LYS A 512 -6.38 36.26 -32.37
N PRO A 513 -6.97 35.80 -33.49
CA PRO A 513 -7.17 34.38 -33.74
C PRO A 513 -5.85 33.58 -33.64
N GLY A 514 -5.89 32.55 -32.80
CA GLY A 514 -4.73 31.70 -32.46
C GLY A 514 -3.99 32.09 -31.18
N ASP A 515 -4.42 33.15 -30.49
CA ASP A 515 -4.01 33.44 -29.12
C ASP A 515 -4.91 32.71 -28.11
N VAL A 516 -4.38 32.41 -26.92
CA VAL A 516 -5.11 31.71 -25.85
C VAL A 516 -5.08 32.52 -24.57
N VAL A 517 -6.24 32.67 -23.92
CA VAL A 517 -6.36 33.24 -22.58
C VAL A 517 -6.63 32.12 -21.57
N ILE A 518 -5.85 32.07 -20.51
CA ILE A 518 -6.09 31.21 -19.35
C ILE A 518 -6.62 32.08 -18.21
N ALA A 519 -7.94 32.05 -18.01
CA ALA A 519 -8.63 32.83 -16.99
C ALA A 519 -8.81 32.01 -15.70
N ILE A 520 -8.29 32.52 -14.57
CA ILE A 520 -8.27 31.79 -13.30
C ILE A 520 -9.09 32.55 -12.25
N SER A 521 -10.11 31.88 -11.70
CA SER A 521 -10.94 32.43 -10.64
C SER A 521 -11.54 31.31 -9.82
N ASN A 522 -11.51 31.41 -8.48
CA ASN A 522 -12.17 30.41 -7.65
C ASN A 522 -13.70 30.43 -7.83
N SER A 523 -14.31 31.61 -7.72
CA SER A 523 -15.78 31.76 -7.83
C SER A 523 -16.27 31.80 -9.27
N GLY A 524 -15.44 32.26 -10.21
CA GLY A 524 -15.79 32.51 -11.60
C GLY A 524 -16.86 33.58 -11.80
N LYS A 525 -17.02 34.49 -10.82
CA LYS A 525 -18.08 35.52 -10.79
C LYS A 525 -17.57 36.97 -10.84
N LEU A 526 -16.25 37.17 -10.90
CA LEU A 526 -15.63 38.51 -10.91
C LEU A 526 -16.04 39.30 -12.17
N PRO A 527 -16.77 40.42 -12.05
CA PRO A 527 -17.27 41.16 -13.21
C PRO A 527 -16.18 41.58 -14.20
N ASP A 528 -15.11 42.22 -13.70
CA ASP A 528 -14.01 42.71 -14.53
C ASP A 528 -13.31 41.59 -15.31
N LEU A 529 -13.16 40.39 -14.70
CA LEU A 529 -12.59 39.22 -15.37
C LEU A 529 -13.53 38.68 -16.45
N LEU A 530 -14.85 38.68 -16.20
CA LEU A 530 -15.84 38.21 -17.15
C LEU A 530 -15.92 39.15 -18.37
N GLU A 531 -15.82 40.45 -18.16
CA GLU A 531 -15.77 41.45 -19.23
C GLU A 531 -14.53 41.27 -20.10
N ALA A 532 -13.35 41.16 -19.50
CA ALA A 532 -12.11 40.92 -20.24
C ALA A 532 -12.15 39.60 -21.04
N VAL A 533 -12.77 38.56 -20.50
CA VAL A 533 -12.98 37.29 -21.22
C VAL A 533 -13.94 37.45 -22.40
N ASP A 534 -14.99 38.27 -22.28
CA ASP A 534 -15.89 38.57 -23.40
C ASP A 534 -15.16 39.34 -24.51
N VAL A 535 -14.34 40.32 -24.15
CA VAL A 535 -13.50 41.08 -25.09
C VAL A 535 -12.51 40.14 -25.79
N ALA A 536 -11.83 39.26 -25.04
CA ALA A 536 -10.88 38.30 -25.60
C ALA A 536 -11.53 37.36 -26.62
N ARG A 537 -12.74 36.88 -26.32
CA ARG A 537 -13.50 36.04 -27.27
C ARG A 537 -13.97 36.81 -28.48
N ALA A 538 -14.40 38.06 -28.32
CA ALA A 538 -14.78 38.92 -29.43
C ALA A 538 -13.59 39.19 -30.39
N ALA A 539 -12.37 39.25 -29.85
CA ALA A 539 -11.13 39.34 -30.61
C ALA A 539 -10.69 38.01 -31.28
N GLY A 540 -11.40 36.91 -31.01
CA GLY A 540 -11.17 35.59 -31.61
C GLY A 540 -10.15 34.71 -30.89
N ALA A 541 -9.76 35.05 -29.66
CA ALA A 541 -8.92 34.20 -28.83
C ALA A 541 -9.71 33.03 -28.21
N ASP A 542 -9.03 31.90 -28.02
CA ASP A 542 -9.58 30.77 -27.26
C ASP A 542 -9.42 31.01 -25.76
N VAL A 543 -10.43 30.64 -24.98
CA VAL A 543 -10.41 30.85 -23.52
C VAL A 543 -10.44 29.51 -22.79
N ILE A 544 -9.44 29.28 -21.95
CA ILE A 544 -9.39 28.19 -20.98
C ILE A 544 -9.71 28.77 -19.61
N ALA A 545 -10.79 28.33 -18.98
CA ALA A 545 -11.14 28.75 -17.64
C ALA A 545 -10.72 27.72 -16.60
N ILE A 546 -10.01 28.16 -15.55
CA ILE A 546 -9.75 27.37 -14.34
C ILE A 546 -10.62 27.93 -13.22
N THR A 547 -11.76 27.29 -12.95
CA THR A 547 -12.83 27.83 -12.09
C THR A 547 -13.85 26.77 -11.67
N ALA A 548 -14.77 27.11 -10.77
CA ALA A 548 -15.94 26.27 -10.46
C ALA A 548 -16.80 26.00 -11.73
N SER A 549 -17.21 24.74 -11.91
CA SER A 549 -17.86 24.21 -13.14
C SER A 549 -19.14 24.93 -13.53
N ASN A 550 -19.93 25.40 -12.55
CA ASN A 550 -21.21 26.06 -12.78
C ASN A 550 -21.13 27.61 -12.78
N SER A 551 -19.91 28.15 -12.84
CA SER A 551 -19.70 29.60 -12.80
C SER A 551 -20.01 30.31 -14.12
N PRO A 552 -20.31 31.63 -14.09
CA PRO A 552 -20.37 32.44 -15.30
C PRO A 552 -19.12 32.34 -16.18
N LEU A 553 -17.94 32.28 -15.56
CA LEU A 553 -16.67 32.14 -16.28
C LEU A 553 -16.58 30.80 -17.04
N ALA A 554 -16.96 29.68 -16.40
CA ALA A 554 -16.99 28.38 -17.05
C ALA A 554 -17.85 28.35 -18.31
N LYS A 555 -19.03 29.00 -18.26
CA LYS A 555 -19.96 29.10 -19.40
C LYS A 555 -19.42 29.94 -20.56
N LYS A 556 -18.52 30.87 -20.28
CA LYS A 556 -17.89 31.72 -21.28
C LYS A 556 -16.66 31.09 -21.91
N ALA A 557 -16.11 30.00 -21.38
CA ALA A 557 -14.84 29.45 -21.86
C ALA A 557 -14.99 28.52 -23.10
N SER A 558 -13.94 28.45 -23.93
CA SER A 558 -13.77 27.41 -24.96
C SER A 558 -13.54 26.02 -24.33
N VAL A 559 -12.86 26.01 -23.17
CA VAL A 559 -12.59 24.84 -22.33
C VAL A 559 -12.67 25.23 -20.87
N CYS A 560 -13.38 24.46 -20.05
CA CYS A 560 -13.42 24.65 -18.60
C CYS A 560 -12.64 23.51 -17.92
N LEU A 561 -11.61 23.88 -17.16
CA LEU A 561 -10.92 23.00 -16.21
C LEU A 561 -11.53 23.24 -14.83
N ALA A 562 -12.51 22.40 -14.49
CA ALA A 562 -13.33 22.58 -13.30
C ALA A 562 -12.54 22.36 -12.00
N VAL A 563 -12.66 23.31 -11.06
CA VAL A 563 -12.16 23.18 -9.68
C VAL A 563 -13.34 23.37 -8.73
N ASP A 564 -14.05 22.29 -8.44
CA ASP A 564 -15.26 22.29 -7.61
C ASP A 564 -14.93 22.01 -6.14
N HIS A 565 -14.41 23.03 -5.46
CA HIS A 565 -14.12 22.98 -4.04
C HIS A 565 -14.88 24.07 -3.27
N SER A 566 -15.63 23.66 -2.23
CA SER A 566 -16.36 24.57 -1.35
C SER A 566 -15.52 24.92 -0.13
N GLU A 567 -15.17 26.20 0.04
CA GLU A 567 -14.48 26.71 1.23
C GLU A 567 -15.43 27.60 2.05
N ASP A 568 -15.44 27.45 3.38
CA ASP A 568 -16.13 28.37 4.28
C ASP A 568 -15.39 29.73 4.26
N SER A 569 -16.00 30.71 3.61
CA SER A 569 -15.45 32.04 3.33
C SER A 569 -15.17 32.91 4.57
N THR A 570 -15.48 32.45 5.78
CA THR A 570 -15.43 33.26 7.00
C THR A 570 -14.15 33.09 7.82
N THR A 571 -13.33 32.07 7.56
CA THR A 571 -12.29 31.71 8.54
C THR A 571 -10.92 31.39 7.92
N PHE A 572 -10.85 31.09 6.62
CA PHE A 572 -9.59 30.76 5.95
C PHE A 572 -9.56 31.37 4.54
N LEU A 573 -8.46 32.07 4.22
CA LEU A 573 -8.13 32.43 2.84
C LEU A 573 -8.19 31.16 1.97
N SER A 574 -8.56 31.31 0.69
CA SER A 574 -8.79 30.20 -0.26
C SER A 574 -7.51 29.37 -0.52
N MET A 575 -7.11 28.55 0.45
CA MET A 575 -5.83 27.84 0.47
C MET A 575 -5.88 26.58 -0.38
N ILE A 576 -6.97 25.81 -0.31
CA ILE A 576 -7.08 24.52 -0.97
C ILE A 576 -7.38 24.72 -2.45
N SER A 577 -8.35 25.58 -2.78
CA SER A 577 -8.70 25.87 -4.17
C SER A 577 -7.49 26.36 -4.97
N ARG A 578 -6.63 27.19 -4.34
CA ARG A 578 -5.37 27.63 -4.94
C ARG A 578 -4.39 26.48 -5.19
N ILE A 579 -4.24 25.54 -4.26
CA ILE A 579 -3.38 24.35 -4.44
C ILE A 579 -3.88 23.52 -5.63
N LEU A 580 -5.18 23.28 -5.73
CA LEU A 580 -5.77 22.54 -6.85
C LEU A 580 -5.56 23.25 -8.19
N GLN A 581 -5.68 24.58 -8.21
CA GLN A 581 -5.39 25.39 -9.40
C GLN A 581 -3.91 25.31 -9.81
N LEU A 582 -2.97 25.32 -8.86
CA LEU A 582 -1.53 25.12 -9.14
C LEU A 582 -1.26 23.72 -9.72
N LEU A 583 -1.90 22.69 -9.16
CA LEU A 583 -1.79 21.32 -9.68
C LEU A 583 -2.29 21.21 -11.13
N LEU A 584 -3.34 21.95 -11.51
CA LEU A 584 -3.77 22.02 -12.92
C LEU A 584 -2.71 22.65 -13.82
N ILE A 585 -2.07 23.73 -13.38
CA ILE A 585 -0.96 24.33 -14.12
C ILE A 585 0.20 23.33 -14.28
N ASP A 586 0.50 22.54 -13.26
CA ASP A 586 1.50 21.46 -13.34
C ASP A 586 1.12 20.40 -14.36
N ILE A 587 -0.12 19.90 -14.31
CA ILE A 587 -0.63 18.89 -15.24
C ILE A 587 -0.54 19.41 -16.69
N LEU A 588 -0.98 20.65 -16.95
CA LEU A 588 -0.87 21.26 -18.27
C LEU A 588 0.60 21.39 -18.71
N SER A 589 1.48 21.83 -17.81
CA SER A 589 2.91 22.01 -18.12
C SER A 589 3.58 20.69 -18.50
N VAL A 590 3.32 19.62 -17.75
CA VAL A 590 3.81 18.27 -18.07
C VAL A 590 3.25 17.79 -19.41
N GLY A 591 1.95 17.98 -19.63
CA GLY A 591 1.28 17.62 -20.88
C GLY A 591 1.88 18.31 -22.11
N ILE A 592 2.11 19.63 -22.03
CA ILE A 592 2.74 20.43 -23.10
C ILE A 592 4.16 19.93 -23.39
N SER A 593 4.93 19.60 -22.35
CA SER A 593 6.29 19.06 -22.51
C SER A 593 6.32 17.73 -23.27
N LEU A 594 5.37 16.83 -22.98
CA LEU A 594 5.27 15.53 -23.64
C LEU A 594 4.81 15.64 -25.11
N ASP A 595 3.83 16.50 -25.39
CA ASP A 595 3.36 16.75 -26.77
C ASP A 595 4.49 17.33 -27.65
N ALA A 596 5.29 18.25 -27.09
CA ALA A 596 6.47 18.79 -27.77
C ALA A 596 7.54 17.72 -28.07
N GLN A 597 7.69 16.70 -27.21
CA GLN A 597 8.61 15.58 -27.47
C GLN A 597 8.08 14.62 -28.53
N GLN A 598 6.78 14.31 -28.53
CA GLN A 598 6.16 13.47 -29.56
C GLN A 598 6.20 14.16 -30.93
N GLY A 599 5.94 15.47 -30.99
CA GLY A 599 6.11 16.27 -32.21
C GLY A 599 7.55 16.25 -32.74
N LYS A 600 8.56 16.30 -31.87
CA LYS A 600 9.98 16.16 -32.26
C LYS A 600 10.33 14.76 -32.76
N LEU A 601 9.87 13.70 -32.10
CA LEU A 601 10.11 12.31 -32.51
C LEU A 601 9.53 12.01 -33.91
N VAL A 602 8.35 12.57 -34.23
CA VAL A 602 7.71 12.43 -35.55
C VAL A 602 8.48 13.21 -36.64
N VAL A 603 9.05 14.37 -36.30
CA VAL A 603 9.87 15.17 -37.23
C VAL A 603 11.27 14.57 -37.42
N GLU A 604 11.90 14.04 -36.37
CA GLU A 604 13.18 13.32 -36.42
C GLU A 604 13.10 12.03 -37.25
N HIS A 605 11.94 11.36 -37.28
CA HIS A 605 11.70 10.24 -38.20
C HIS A 605 11.61 10.65 -39.68
N LYS A 606 11.33 11.93 -39.98
CA LYS A 606 11.34 12.48 -41.35
C LYS A 606 12.66 13.17 -41.73
N ALA A 607 13.43 13.63 -40.76
CA ALA A 607 14.69 14.33 -40.96
C ALA A 607 15.86 13.53 -40.36
N LYS A 608 16.22 12.40 -41.00
CA LYS A 608 17.56 11.84 -40.80
C LYS A 608 18.58 12.72 -41.52
N GLY A 609 19.30 13.53 -40.75
CA GLY A 609 20.51 14.21 -41.19
C GLY A 609 20.59 15.66 -40.76
N GLU A 610 20.78 15.91 -39.45
CA GLU A 610 21.73 16.89 -38.90
C GLU A 610 21.49 17.02 -37.38
N ALA A 611 22.59 17.01 -36.62
CA ALA A 611 22.60 16.90 -35.17
C ALA A 611 22.51 18.26 -34.46
N ASP A 612 21.64 18.39 -33.45
CA ASP A 612 21.96 19.09 -32.20
C ASP A 612 21.05 18.58 -31.06
N GLY A 613 21.60 17.70 -30.23
CA GLY A 613 20.93 17.14 -29.06
C GLY A 613 20.96 18.11 -27.89
N ARG A 614 19.91 18.94 -27.73
CA ARG A 614 19.70 19.72 -26.51
C ARG A 614 18.61 19.11 -25.63
N ARG A 615 19.04 18.38 -24.60
CA ARG A 615 18.23 17.93 -23.46
C ARG A 615 17.55 19.13 -22.79
N LEU A 616 16.22 19.07 -22.62
CA LEU A 616 15.50 19.90 -21.67
C LEU A 616 15.81 19.37 -20.26
N LEU A 617 16.75 20.01 -19.57
CA LEU A 617 17.02 19.81 -18.16
C LEU A 617 15.85 20.38 -17.35
N ILE A 618 15.04 19.49 -16.76
CA ILE A 618 14.40 19.79 -15.49
C ILE A 618 15.52 19.64 -14.45
N SER A 619 16.29 20.70 -14.23
CA SER A 619 17.20 20.79 -13.08
C SER A 619 16.94 22.07 -12.32
N HIS A 620 16.87 21.91 -11.01
CA HIS A 620 16.73 22.93 -9.99
C HIS A 620 17.67 24.11 -10.23
N LEU A 621 17.12 25.31 -10.11
CA LEU A 621 17.92 26.50 -9.82
C LEU A 621 18.25 26.45 -8.33
N ASP A 622 19.36 25.81 -7.99
CA ASP A 622 20.11 26.18 -6.78
C ASP A 622 21.18 27.17 -7.25
N GLY A 623 20.94 28.44 -6.96
CA GLY A 623 21.91 29.53 -7.05
C GLY A 623 22.29 30.00 -5.66
#